data_AF-A0A0W4ZRA4-F1
#
_entry.id   AF-A0A0W4ZRA4-F1
#
_cell.length_a   1.000
_cell.length_b   1.000
_cell.length_c   1.000
_cell.angle_alpha   90.00
_cell.angle_beta   90.00
_cell.angle_gamma   90.00
#
_symmetry.space_group_name_H-M   'P 1'
#
loop_
_entity.id
_entity.type
_entity.pdbx_description
1 polymer ?
#
loop_
_entity_poly.entity_id
_entity_poly.type
_entity_poly.pdbx_seq_one_letter_code
_entity_poly.pdbx_strand_id
1 'polypeptide(L)'
;MALKSAQIFSFTPSEIAFIAESSLIEIIPLQTMDALPLIGENIPQFNPPHRVTVPLWMAVFLKRQKRANILPPSWLSQEILQDFLDEENKPGNGFSPLPLQWLEISNILLEVASDDMDQPDLIRRLLRDLRETRQGKTRQGLSSLNETHLQMDNLGSMEINEIRPFFAKSMDQMRRLNALSIDNEDMMNEMDE
;
A
#
# COMPACT_ATOMS: atom_id res chain seq x y z
N MET A 1 11.37 24.96 -5.97
CA MET A 1 11.46 24.52 -4.56
C MET A 1 12.31 23.26 -4.52
N ALA A 2 13.36 23.21 -3.70
CA ALA A 2 14.15 22.00 -3.54
C ALA A 2 13.50 21.09 -2.48
N LEU A 3 13.35 19.81 -2.79
CA LEU A 3 12.89 18.78 -1.84
C LEU A 3 13.91 18.64 -0.70
N LYS A 4 13.44 18.39 0.53
CA LYS A 4 14.34 18.09 1.66
C LYS A 4 15.06 16.78 1.38
N SER A 5 16.33 16.67 1.76
CA SER A 5 17.18 15.50 1.49
C SER A 5 16.57 14.16 1.92
N ALA A 6 15.81 14.14 3.02
CA ALA A 6 15.10 12.94 3.49
C ALA A 6 13.93 12.50 2.58
N GLN A 7 13.31 13.43 1.86
CA GLN A 7 12.16 13.18 0.97
C GLN A 7 12.56 12.81 -0.46
N ILE A 8 13.86 12.83 -0.77
CA ILE A 8 14.37 12.42 -2.10
C ILE A 8 14.20 10.91 -2.30
N PHE A 9 14.23 10.12 -1.22
CA PHE A 9 14.27 8.65 -1.28
C PHE A 9 13.02 7.97 -0.71
N SER A 10 12.08 8.71 -0.12
CA SER A 10 10.83 8.18 0.44
C SER A 10 9.74 9.24 0.43
N PHE A 11 8.50 8.79 0.28
CA PHE A 11 7.31 9.64 0.38
C PHE A 11 6.91 9.87 1.84
N THR A 12 6.24 10.98 2.09
CA THR A 12 5.52 11.21 3.35
C THR A 12 4.24 10.38 3.38
N PRO A 13 3.72 10.00 4.57
CA PRO A 13 2.46 9.27 4.66
C PRO A 13 1.30 9.99 3.95
N SER A 14 1.28 11.32 3.99
CA SER A 14 0.29 12.15 3.29
C SER A 14 0.39 12.07 1.77
N GLU A 15 1.60 12.00 1.21
CA GLU A 15 1.78 11.81 -0.24
C GLU A 15 1.31 10.42 -0.69
N ILE A 16 1.54 9.38 0.12
CA ILE A 16 1.07 8.03 -0.22
C ILE A 16 -0.46 7.96 -0.15
N ALA A 17 -1.06 8.57 0.87
CA ALA A 17 -2.52 8.70 0.96
C ALA A 17 -3.10 9.46 -0.25
N PHE A 18 -2.46 10.57 -0.64
CA PHE A 18 -2.85 11.32 -1.84
C PHE A 18 -2.74 10.49 -3.13
N ILE A 19 -1.71 9.65 -3.26
CA ILE A 19 -1.61 8.73 -4.40
C ILE A 19 -2.74 7.69 -4.36
N ALA A 20 -3.06 7.16 -3.17
CA ALA A 20 -4.11 6.16 -2.98
C ALA A 20 -5.51 6.69 -3.33
N GLU A 21 -5.76 7.99 -3.19
CA GLU A 21 -7.02 8.65 -3.57
C GLU A 21 -7.39 8.52 -5.05
N SER A 22 -6.43 8.22 -5.93
CA SER A 22 -6.68 7.93 -7.34
C SER A 22 -7.28 6.54 -7.60
N SER A 23 -7.30 5.67 -6.58
CA SER A 23 -7.88 4.33 -6.69
C SER A 23 -9.37 4.39 -6.96
N LEU A 24 -9.85 3.52 -7.84
CA LEU A 24 -11.26 3.43 -8.19
C LEU A 24 -12.04 2.65 -7.12
N ILE A 25 -13.20 3.19 -6.73
CA ILE A 25 -14.12 2.55 -5.79
C ILE A 25 -15.57 2.67 -6.29
N GLU A 26 -16.41 1.71 -5.89
CA GLU A 26 -17.83 1.76 -6.19
C GLU A 26 -18.60 2.58 -5.14
N ILE A 27 -19.55 3.39 -5.62
CA ILE A 27 -20.49 4.13 -4.78
C ILE A 27 -21.92 3.91 -5.26
N ILE A 28 -22.87 4.12 -4.36
CA ILE A 28 -24.29 4.25 -4.69
C ILE A 28 -24.65 5.74 -4.54
N PRO A 29 -24.82 6.49 -5.63
CA PRO A 29 -25.22 7.89 -5.57
C PRO A 29 -26.67 8.01 -5.10
N LEU A 30 -26.94 9.06 -4.33
CA LEU A 30 -28.28 9.40 -3.83
C LEU A 30 -28.94 10.52 -4.65
N GLN A 31 -28.19 11.14 -5.56
CA GLN A 31 -28.65 12.23 -6.42
C GLN A 31 -28.23 12.01 -7.86
N THR A 32 -29.05 12.49 -8.79
CA THR A 32 -28.69 12.54 -10.20
C THR A 32 -27.62 13.59 -10.44
N MET A 33 -26.72 13.31 -11.38
CA MET A 33 -25.66 14.23 -11.78
C MET A 33 -25.25 13.91 -13.21
N ASP A 34 -25.08 14.92 -14.05
CA ASP A 34 -24.62 14.73 -15.42
C ASP A 34 -23.18 14.21 -15.46
N ALA A 35 -22.82 13.56 -16.57
CA ALA A 35 -21.47 13.10 -16.80
C ALA A 35 -20.50 14.30 -16.77
N LEU A 36 -19.35 14.11 -16.12
CA LEU A 36 -18.36 15.16 -15.92
C LEU A 36 -17.03 14.75 -16.58
N PRO A 37 -16.68 15.35 -17.73
CA PRO A 37 -15.39 15.11 -18.35
C PRO A 37 -14.29 15.84 -17.58
N LEU A 38 -13.47 15.12 -16.80
CA LEU A 38 -12.28 15.67 -16.17
C LEU A 38 -11.06 15.49 -17.07
N ILE A 39 -9.98 16.22 -16.74
CA ILE A 39 -8.70 16.15 -17.48
C ILE A 39 -8.12 14.72 -17.45
N GLY A 40 -8.26 14.02 -16.34
CA GLY A 40 -7.74 12.66 -16.17
C GLY A 40 -8.72 11.56 -16.59
N GLU A 41 -9.97 11.64 -16.14
CA GLU A 41 -10.96 10.59 -16.32
C GLU A 41 -12.36 11.18 -16.53
N ASN A 42 -13.20 10.52 -17.32
CA ASN A 42 -14.58 10.92 -17.50
C ASN A 42 -15.46 10.27 -16.43
N ILE A 43 -16.06 11.08 -15.55
CA ILE A 43 -16.99 10.58 -14.53
C ILE A 43 -18.34 10.33 -15.22
N PRO A 44 -18.89 9.11 -15.15
CA PRO A 44 -20.16 8.79 -15.79
C PRO A 44 -21.33 9.51 -15.11
N GLN A 45 -22.46 9.59 -15.82
CA GLN A 45 -23.69 10.13 -15.27
C GLN A 45 -24.18 9.31 -14.08
N PHE A 46 -24.62 9.98 -13.01
CA PHE A 46 -25.17 9.33 -11.83
C PHE A 46 -26.68 9.16 -11.99
N ASN A 47 -27.12 7.90 -11.92
CA ASN A 47 -28.53 7.52 -11.94
C ASN A 47 -28.84 6.70 -10.68
N PRO A 48 -29.28 7.33 -9.57
CA PRO A 48 -29.64 6.61 -8.36
C PRO A 48 -30.73 5.55 -8.59
N PRO A 49 -30.69 4.38 -7.93
CA PRO A 49 -29.65 3.89 -7.01
C PRO A 49 -28.64 2.96 -7.70
N HIS A 50 -28.28 3.21 -8.97
CA HIS A 50 -27.32 2.36 -9.68
C HIS A 50 -25.89 2.60 -9.20
N ARG A 51 -25.12 1.52 -9.10
CA ARG A 51 -23.71 1.57 -8.71
C ARG A 51 -22.89 2.31 -9.78
N VAL A 52 -21.95 3.12 -9.32
CA VAL A 52 -21.04 3.87 -10.19
C VAL A 52 -19.62 3.77 -9.64
N THR A 53 -18.66 3.52 -10.52
CA THR A 53 -17.23 3.54 -10.18
C THR A 53 -16.69 4.96 -10.31
N VAL A 54 -16.07 5.48 -9.26
CA VAL A 54 -15.44 6.80 -9.24
C VAL A 54 -14.10 6.73 -8.50
N PRO A 55 -13.17 7.68 -8.71
CA PRO A 55 -11.99 7.81 -7.88
C PRO A 55 -12.32 8.03 -6.40
N LEU A 56 -11.48 7.52 -5.50
CA LEU A 56 -11.67 7.57 -4.05
C LEU A 56 -11.81 9.01 -3.52
N TRP A 57 -11.03 9.98 -4.03
CA TRP A 57 -11.20 11.39 -3.65
C TRP A 57 -12.62 11.92 -3.91
N MET A 58 -13.24 11.51 -5.03
CA MET A 58 -14.59 11.92 -5.41
C MET A 58 -15.62 11.20 -4.53
N ALA A 59 -15.43 9.91 -4.27
CA ALA A 59 -16.27 9.14 -3.36
C ALA A 59 -16.31 9.78 -1.96
N VAL A 60 -15.14 10.12 -1.41
CA VAL A 60 -14.99 10.81 -0.12
C VAL A 60 -15.70 12.16 -0.12
N PHE A 61 -15.52 12.95 -1.18
CA PHE A 61 -16.19 14.25 -1.33
C PHE A 61 -17.72 14.12 -1.31
N LEU A 62 -18.27 13.17 -2.08
CA LEU A 62 -19.71 12.93 -2.16
C LEU A 62 -20.28 12.38 -0.84
N LYS A 63 -19.55 11.48 -0.16
CA LYS A 63 -19.96 10.93 1.14
C LYS A 63 -20.00 12.00 2.22
N ARG A 64 -19.00 12.89 2.30
CA ARG A 64 -19.00 14.05 3.23
C ARG A 64 -20.19 14.99 3.02
N GLN A 65 -20.67 15.10 1.78
CA GLN A 65 -21.88 15.86 1.44
C GLN A 65 -23.18 15.08 1.61
N LYS A 66 -23.13 13.81 2.06
CA LYS A 66 -24.27 12.90 2.17
C LYS A 66 -25.00 12.68 0.83
N ARG A 67 -24.25 12.67 -0.27
CA ARG A 67 -24.77 12.52 -1.65
C ARG A 67 -24.51 11.13 -2.25
N ALA A 68 -23.76 10.29 -1.56
CA ALA A 68 -23.53 8.91 -1.95
C ALA A 68 -23.22 8.06 -0.71
N ASN A 69 -23.54 6.78 -0.80
CA ASN A 69 -23.04 5.75 0.12
C ASN A 69 -21.89 5.04 -0.57
N ILE A 70 -20.81 4.79 0.16
CA ILE A 70 -19.63 4.09 -0.37
C ILE A 70 -19.86 2.59 -0.23
N LEU A 71 -19.57 1.83 -1.29
CA LEU A 71 -19.51 0.39 -1.20
C LEU A 71 -18.08 0.00 -0.79
N PRO A 72 -17.88 -0.66 0.36
CA PRO A 72 -16.56 -1.11 0.76
C PRO A 72 -16.03 -2.12 -0.27
N PRO A 73 -14.73 -2.06 -0.63
CA PRO A 73 -14.12 -3.07 -1.49
C PRO A 73 -14.29 -4.48 -0.90
N SER A 74 -14.43 -5.49 -1.74
CA SER A 74 -14.70 -6.87 -1.29
C SER A 74 -13.67 -7.40 -0.29
N TRP A 75 -12.38 -7.06 -0.50
CA TRP A 75 -11.29 -7.45 0.40
C TRP A 75 -11.35 -6.78 1.78
N LEU A 76 -12.07 -5.67 1.92
CA LEU A 76 -12.21 -4.92 3.18
C LEU A 76 -13.45 -5.39 3.96
N SER A 77 -13.58 -6.71 4.10
CA SER A 77 -14.63 -7.34 4.91
C SER A 77 -13.98 -8.12 6.06
N GLN A 78 -14.70 -8.28 7.16
CA GLN A 78 -14.21 -9.00 8.33
C GLN A 78 -13.73 -10.42 7.98
N GLU A 79 -14.56 -11.16 7.24
CA GLU A 79 -14.27 -12.55 6.88
C GLU A 79 -12.98 -12.66 6.07
N ILE A 80 -12.85 -11.85 5.01
CA ILE A 80 -11.68 -11.90 4.13
C ILE A 80 -10.41 -11.39 4.85
N LEU A 81 -10.52 -10.35 5.70
CA LEU A 81 -9.37 -9.88 6.48
C LEU A 81 -8.91 -10.90 7.52
N GLN A 82 -9.84 -11.65 8.12
CA GLN A 82 -9.49 -12.74 9.03
C GLN A 82 -8.76 -13.86 8.28
N ASP A 83 -9.26 -14.24 7.09
CA ASP A 83 -8.61 -15.24 6.25
C ASP A 83 -7.18 -14.81 5.87
N PHE A 84 -6.99 -13.55 5.46
CA PHE A 84 -5.66 -13.02 5.18
C PHE A 84 -4.75 -13.05 6.40
N LEU A 85 -5.26 -12.69 7.59
CA LEU A 85 -4.48 -12.74 8.83
C LEU A 85 -4.08 -14.17 9.19
N ASP A 86 -4.97 -15.14 9.01
CA ASP A 86 -4.71 -16.55 9.27
C ASP A 86 -3.70 -17.13 8.28
N GLU A 87 -3.77 -16.75 7.00
CA GLU A 87 -2.76 -17.08 6.00
C GLU A 87 -1.41 -16.44 6.31
N GLU A 88 -1.42 -15.20 6.81
CA GLU A 88 -0.21 -14.48 7.19
C GLU A 88 0.45 -15.16 8.39
N ASN A 89 -0.29 -15.68 9.36
CA ASN A 89 0.29 -16.36 10.52
C ASN A 89 0.89 -17.74 10.21
N LYS A 90 0.56 -18.36 9.07
CA LYS A 90 1.10 -19.68 8.69
C LYS A 90 2.60 -19.56 8.35
N PRO A 91 3.46 -20.40 8.97
CA PRO A 91 4.89 -20.37 8.68
C PRO A 91 5.16 -20.82 7.24
N GLY A 92 6.08 -20.14 6.55
CA GLY A 92 6.46 -20.45 5.17
C GLY A 92 5.57 -19.85 4.09
N ASN A 93 4.42 -19.28 4.44
CA ASN A 93 3.62 -18.50 3.50
C ASN A 93 4.22 -17.10 3.29
N GLY A 94 4.26 -16.67 2.02
CA GLY A 94 4.56 -15.29 1.65
C GLY A 94 3.48 -14.31 2.11
N PHE A 95 3.61 -13.06 1.68
CA PHE A 95 2.61 -12.02 1.96
C PHE A 95 1.32 -12.30 1.19
N SER A 96 0.20 -12.18 1.89
CA SER A 96 -1.15 -12.24 1.29
C SER A 96 -1.30 -11.21 0.15
N PRO A 97 -2.02 -11.54 -0.95
CA PRO A 97 -2.16 -10.71 -2.14
C PRO A 97 -3.17 -9.57 -1.93
N LEU A 98 -2.78 -8.59 -1.11
CA LEU A 98 -3.56 -7.37 -0.89
C LEU A 98 -3.31 -6.33 -1.97
N PRO A 99 -4.28 -5.43 -2.23
CA PRO A 99 -4.05 -4.27 -3.08
C PRO A 99 -2.86 -3.45 -2.59
N LEU A 100 -2.14 -2.82 -3.52
CA LEU A 100 -0.92 -2.08 -3.20
C LEU A 100 -1.16 -0.96 -2.16
N GLN A 101 -2.31 -0.28 -2.19
CA GLN A 101 -2.65 0.78 -1.23
C GLN A 101 -3.70 0.34 -0.18
N TRP A 102 -3.68 -0.93 0.23
CA TRP A 102 -4.68 -1.48 1.14
C TRP A 102 -4.79 -0.69 2.47
N LEU A 103 -3.66 -0.21 3.00
CA LEU A 103 -3.64 0.49 4.29
C LEU A 103 -4.20 1.92 4.16
N GLU A 104 -3.87 2.62 3.08
CA GLU A 104 -4.32 3.98 2.84
C GLU A 104 -5.82 4.00 2.51
N ILE A 105 -6.26 3.12 1.61
CA ILE A 105 -7.67 2.99 1.24
C ILE A 105 -8.51 2.65 2.47
N SER A 106 -8.09 1.65 3.27
CA SER A 106 -8.85 1.26 4.47
C SER A 106 -8.92 2.39 5.50
N ASN A 107 -7.82 3.11 5.76
CA ASN A 107 -7.83 4.23 6.69
C ASN A 107 -8.79 5.35 6.24
N ILE A 108 -8.74 5.75 4.95
CA ILE A 108 -9.61 6.80 4.40
C ILE A 108 -11.08 6.39 4.51
N LEU A 109 -11.40 5.15 4.16
CA LEU A 109 -12.78 4.65 4.20
C LEU A 109 -13.31 4.50 5.61
N LEU A 110 -12.52 3.98 6.54
CA LEU A 110 -12.92 3.85 7.94
C LEU A 110 -13.04 5.21 8.65
N GLU A 111 -12.39 6.26 8.15
CA GLU A 111 -12.56 7.62 8.67
C GLU A 111 -13.87 8.25 8.17
N VAL A 112 -14.18 8.10 6.88
CA VAL A 112 -15.25 8.87 6.21
C VAL A 112 -16.57 8.10 6.12
N ALA A 113 -16.51 6.77 6.01
CA ALA A 113 -17.64 5.90 5.67
C ALA A 113 -17.75 4.69 6.60
N SER A 114 -17.37 4.83 7.86
CA SER A 114 -17.53 3.75 8.85
C SER A 114 -18.99 3.35 9.07
N ASP A 115 -19.94 4.22 8.73
CA ASP A 115 -21.38 3.98 8.77
C ASP A 115 -21.89 3.11 7.60
N ASP A 116 -21.13 3.00 6.51
CA ASP A 116 -21.46 2.15 5.36
C ASP A 116 -20.88 0.72 5.49
N MET A 117 -20.22 0.41 6.62
CA MET A 117 -19.49 -0.83 6.84
C MET A 117 -20.07 -1.64 7.99
N ASP A 118 -20.05 -2.97 7.83
CA ASP A 118 -20.40 -3.88 8.91
C ASP A 118 -19.22 -3.99 9.91
N GLN A 119 -19.48 -3.68 11.18
CA GLN A 119 -18.52 -3.81 12.29
C GLN A 119 -17.15 -3.09 12.05
N PRO A 120 -17.14 -1.76 11.86
CA PRO A 120 -15.92 -1.01 11.52
C PRO A 120 -14.81 -1.12 12.58
N ASP A 121 -15.15 -1.29 13.86
CA ASP A 121 -14.15 -1.43 14.93
C ASP A 121 -13.40 -2.76 14.86
N LEU A 122 -14.08 -3.82 14.43
CA LEU A 122 -13.43 -5.11 14.22
C LEU A 122 -12.51 -5.06 13.00
N ILE A 123 -12.95 -4.42 11.91
CA ILE A 123 -12.11 -4.19 10.72
C ILE A 123 -10.84 -3.42 11.11
N ARG A 124 -10.94 -2.34 11.91
CA ARG A 124 -9.77 -1.60 12.41
C ARG A 124 -8.80 -2.49 13.18
N ARG A 125 -9.31 -3.38 14.03
CA ARG A 125 -8.48 -4.32 14.78
C ARG A 125 -7.78 -5.31 13.85
N LEU A 126 -8.51 -5.93 12.92
CA LEU A 126 -7.94 -6.89 11.97
C LEU A 126 -6.85 -6.26 11.10
N LEU A 127 -7.07 -5.04 10.59
CA LEU A 127 -6.06 -4.32 9.80
C LEU A 127 -4.81 -4.01 10.60
N ARG A 128 -4.96 -3.65 11.89
CA ARG A 128 -3.84 -3.42 12.79
C ARG A 128 -3.06 -4.71 13.03
N ASP A 129 -3.75 -5.79 13.37
CA ASP A 129 -3.13 -7.10 13.61
C ASP A 129 -2.41 -7.60 12.34
N LEU A 130 -3.02 -7.43 11.17
CA LEU A 130 -2.42 -7.75 9.86
C LEU A 130 -1.17 -6.93 9.58
N ARG A 131 -1.19 -5.61 9.84
CA ARG A 131 0.00 -4.75 9.70
C ARG A 131 1.12 -5.18 10.63
N GLU A 132 0.81 -5.49 11.90
CA GLU A 132 1.78 -5.93 12.89
C GLU A 132 2.44 -7.25 12.46
N THR A 133 1.65 -8.23 12.00
CA THR A 133 2.16 -9.51 11.48
C THR A 133 3.05 -9.32 10.25
N ARG A 134 2.62 -8.51 9.28
CA ARG A 134 3.38 -8.23 8.05
C ARG A 134 4.67 -7.46 8.32
N GLN A 135 4.67 -6.52 9.26
CA GLN A 135 5.91 -5.87 9.72
C GLN A 135 6.86 -6.86 10.40
N GLY A 136 6.34 -7.79 11.21
CA GLY A 136 7.11 -8.87 11.81
C GLY A 136 7.80 -9.75 10.76
N LYS A 137 7.04 -10.23 9.77
CA LYS A 137 7.58 -10.99 8.62
C LYS A 137 8.60 -10.21 7.82
N THR A 138 8.33 -8.92 7.57
CA THR A 138 9.25 -8.07 6.82
C THR A 138 10.60 -7.99 7.53
N ARG A 139 10.62 -7.80 8.86
CA ARG A 139 11.87 -7.81 9.64
C ARG A 139 12.60 -9.16 9.58
N GLN A 140 11.86 -10.28 9.61
CA GLN A 140 12.45 -11.61 9.43
C GLN A 140 13.06 -11.76 8.04
N GLY A 141 12.35 -11.34 6.98
CA GLY A 141 12.86 -11.38 5.61
C GLY A 141 14.09 -10.48 5.42
N LEU A 142 14.16 -9.35 6.12
CA LEU A 142 15.33 -8.48 6.13
C LEU A 142 16.55 -9.10 6.83
N SER A 143 16.37 -10.07 7.73
CA SER A 143 17.51 -10.78 8.34
C SER A 143 18.20 -11.75 7.37
N SER A 144 17.49 -12.19 6.33
CA SER A 144 17.99 -13.06 5.26
C SER A 144 18.47 -12.27 4.03
N LEU A 145 18.84 -11.00 4.23
CA LEU A 145 19.29 -10.11 3.18
C LEU A 145 20.63 -10.57 2.59
N ASN A 146 20.64 -10.83 1.28
CA ASN A 146 21.84 -11.11 0.50
C ASN A 146 22.13 -9.94 -0.46
N GLU A 147 23.36 -9.87 -0.95
CA GLU A 147 23.88 -8.73 -1.75
C GLU A 147 23.25 -8.63 -3.16
N THR A 148 22.76 -9.77 -3.66
CA THR A 148 22.30 -9.92 -5.05
C THR A 148 20.80 -9.66 -5.19
N HIS A 149 19.97 -10.35 -4.40
CA HIS A 149 18.52 -10.34 -4.56
C HIS A 149 17.79 -10.64 -3.24
N LEU A 150 16.66 -9.96 -3.04
CA LEU A 150 15.65 -10.29 -2.05
C LEU A 150 14.29 -10.29 -2.74
N GLN A 151 13.53 -11.39 -2.59
CA GLN A 151 12.16 -11.50 -3.09
C GLN A 151 11.18 -11.17 -1.96
N MET A 152 10.33 -10.17 -2.18
CA MET A 152 9.22 -9.81 -1.29
C MET A 152 8.03 -9.38 -2.14
N ASP A 153 7.21 -10.36 -2.52
CA ASP A 153 6.02 -10.11 -3.32
C ASP A 153 4.87 -9.59 -2.44
N ASN A 154 3.89 -8.93 -3.06
CA ASN A 154 2.66 -8.46 -2.42
C ASN A 154 2.81 -7.48 -1.24
N LEU A 155 3.93 -6.76 -1.14
CA LEU A 155 4.06 -5.66 -0.16
C LEU A 155 3.20 -4.45 -0.55
N GLY A 156 2.64 -3.77 0.45
CA GLY A 156 1.89 -2.53 0.29
C GLY A 156 2.78 -1.29 0.16
N SER A 157 2.22 -0.19 -0.32
CA SER A 157 2.92 1.09 -0.55
C SER A 157 3.51 1.65 0.74
N MET A 158 2.72 1.71 1.82
CA MET A 158 3.23 2.15 3.12
C MET A 158 4.36 1.24 3.62
N GLU A 159 4.19 -0.08 3.50
CA GLU A 159 5.19 -1.07 3.96
C GLU A 159 6.51 -0.88 3.21
N ILE A 160 6.45 -0.76 1.89
CA ILE A 160 7.62 -0.48 1.03
C ILE A 160 8.26 0.85 1.43
N ASN A 161 7.46 1.89 1.65
CA ASN A 161 7.98 3.21 1.99
C ASN A 161 8.67 3.24 3.36
N GLU A 162 8.18 2.47 4.33
CA GLU A 162 8.79 2.33 5.66
C GLU A 162 10.16 1.65 5.59
N ILE A 163 10.32 0.59 4.78
CA ILE A 163 11.58 -0.16 4.70
C ILE A 163 12.61 0.48 3.75
N ARG A 164 12.16 1.22 2.74
CA ARG A 164 12.98 1.71 1.62
C ARG A 164 14.24 2.49 2.05
N PRO A 165 14.19 3.45 2.99
CA PRO A 165 15.38 4.24 3.36
C PRO A 165 16.50 3.41 3.99
N PHE A 166 16.13 2.41 4.79
CA PHE A 166 17.09 1.49 5.39
C PHE A 166 17.60 0.50 4.33
N PHE A 167 16.67 -0.14 3.62
CA PHE A 167 16.97 -1.19 2.65
C PHE A 167 17.91 -0.71 1.54
N ALA A 168 17.59 0.42 0.92
CA ALA A 168 18.39 0.97 -0.19
C ALA A 168 19.82 1.30 0.24
N LYS A 169 19.99 1.84 1.45
CA LYS A 169 21.32 2.17 1.99
C LYS A 169 22.11 0.92 2.31
N SER A 170 21.51 -0.05 3.03
CA SER A 170 22.20 -1.29 3.41
C SER A 170 22.62 -2.10 2.19
N MET A 171 21.75 -2.21 1.17
CA MET A 171 22.09 -2.87 -0.08
C MET A 171 23.20 -2.16 -0.86
N ASP A 172 23.19 -0.83 -0.92
CA ASP A 172 24.27 -0.06 -1.55
C ASP A 172 25.62 -0.29 -0.84
N GLN A 173 25.63 -0.36 0.50
CA GLN A 173 26.85 -0.68 1.24
C GLN A 173 27.33 -2.12 1.00
N MET A 174 26.45 -3.11 1.04
CA MET A 174 26.81 -4.51 0.77
C MET A 174 27.38 -4.68 -0.65
N ARG A 175 26.76 -4.05 -1.65
CA ARG A 175 27.26 -4.07 -3.03
C ARG A 175 28.64 -3.43 -3.18
N ARG A 176 28.91 -2.33 -2.47
CA ARG A 176 30.23 -1.68 -2.47
C ARG A 176 31.29 -2.56 -1.82
N LEU A 177 30.97 -3.21 -0.70
CA LEU A 177 31.90 -4.12 -0.04
C LEU A 177 32.24 -5.31 -0.92
N ASN A 178 31.25 -5.89 -1.60
CA ASN A 178 31.47 -7.00 -2.53
C ASN A 178 32.33 -6.58 -3.73
N ALA A 179 32.06 -5.41 -4.33
CA ALA A 179 32.89 -4.90 -5.42
C ALA A 179 34.37 -4.75 -5.01
N LEU A 180 34.62 -4.20 -3.81
CA LEU A 180 35.98 -4.05 -3.28
C LEU A 180 36.64 -5.39 -2.94
N SER A 181 35.89 -6.41 -2.50
CA SER A 181 36.49 -7.74 -2.27
C SER A 181 36.93 -8.39 -3.57
N ILE A 182 36.14 -8.25 -4.64
CA ILE A 182 36.50 -8.77 -5.97
C ILE A 182 37.77 -8.09 -6.48
N ASP A 183 37.83 -6.76 -6.42
CA ASP A 183 39.02 -6.00 -6.86
C ASP A 183 40.30 -6.42 -6.09
N ASN A 184 40.18 -6.71 -4.79
CA ASN A 184 41.33 -7.16 -3.98
C ASN A 184 41.78 -8.58 -4.33
N GLU A 185 40.84 -9.50 -4.61
CA GLU A 185 41.18 -10.86 -5.05
C GLU A 185 41.90 -10.85 -6.41
N ASP A 186 41.45 -10.01 -7.35
CA ASP A 186 42.09 -9.84 -8.66
C ASP A 186 43.51 -9.26 -8.51
N MET A 187 43.70 -8.25 -7.65
CA MET A 187 45.04 -7.69 -7.38
C MET A 187 46.01 -8.68 -6.72
N MET A 188 45.52 -9.57 -5.84
CA MET A 188 46.37 -10.59 -5.22
C MET A 188 46.78 -11.67 -6.23
N ASN A 189 45.86 -12.07 -7.12
CA ASN A 189 46.17 -13.04 -8.17
C ASN A 189 47.18 -12.49 -9.20
N GLU A 190 47.11 -11.19 -9.54
CA GLU A 190 48.10 -10.54 -10.42
C GLU A 190 49.50 -10.38 -9.79
N MET A 191 49.62 -10.40 -8.46
CA MET A 191 50.91 -10.30 -7.77
C MET A 191 51.62 -11.65 -7.60
N ASP A 192 50.87 -12.75 -7.68
CA ASP A 192 51.36 -14.12 -7.54
C ASP A 192 51.73 -14.78 -8.90
N GLU A 193 51.43 -14.12 -10.03
CA GLU A 193 51.90 -14.47 -11.40
C GLU A 193 53.19 -13.74 -11.81
#